data_AF-A0A7C3XLB0-F1
#
_entry.id   AF-A0A7C3XLB0-F1
#
_cell.length_a   1.000
_cell.length_b   1.000
_cell.length_c   1.000
_cell.angle_alpha   90.00
_cell.angle_beta   90.00
_cell.angle_gamma   90.00
#
_symmetry.space_group_name_H-M   'P 1'
#
loop_
_entity.id
_entity.type
_entity.pdbx_description
1 polymer ?
#
loop_
_entity_poly.entity_id
_entity_poly.type
_entity_poly.pdbx_seq_one_letter_code
_entity_poly.pdbx_strand_id
1 'polypeptide(L)'
;MEYRFTIYSLIHLPALVMTLAAVPYAWSFRKAPGLLHLALLEVSAAIWIAAAGMEMAAATLPLKIFWSQVTYIGLMSAPVFLFLFASEYAQPRSHFGWKHIALLFVVPVLTWIIMLVDDLRPLIWPSISIDPNTNIGAYSHGPWFWVEVLFVYCLLVAAML
;
A
#
# COMPACT_ATOMS: atom_id res chain seq x y z
N MET A 1 8.35 -5.09 23.66
CA MET A 1 8.05 -5.21 22.22
C MET A 1 8.26 -6.67 21.83
N GLU A 2 7.19 -7.43 21.61
CA GLU A 2 7.29 -8.86 21.30
C GLU A 2 7.01 -9.09 19.81
N TYR A 3 7.97 -9.74 19.14
CA TYR A 3 7.85 -10.19 17.76
C TYR A 3 7.98 -11.72 17.71
N ARG A 4 7.13 -12.37 16.93
CA ARG A 4 7.12 -13.81 16.66
C ARG A 4 7.19 -14.02 15.15
N PHE A 5 8.39 -14.26 14.64
CA PHE A 5 8.60 -14.52 13.22
C PHE A 5 8.09 -15.91 12.85
N THR A 6 7.04 -15.96 12.05
CA THR A 6 6.45 -17.16 11.48
C THR A 6 6.75 -17.25 9.98
N ILE A 7 6.45 -18.38 9.35
CA ILE A 7 6.56 -18.53 7.90
C ILE A 7 5.76 -17.45 7.14
N TYR A 8 4.63 -16.99 7.71
CA TYR A 8 3.80 -15.93 7.14
C TYR A 8 4.51 -14.57 7.14
N SER A 9 5.34 -14.27 8.14
CA SER A 9 6.17 -13.07 8.12
C SER A 9 7.36 -13.20 7.16
N LEU A 10 7.99 -14.39 7.09
CA LEU A 10 9.20 -14.60 6.32
C LEU A 10 8.96 -14.64 4.81
N ILE A 11 7.78 -15.08 4.34
CA ILE A 11 7.45 -15.09 2.91
C ILE A 11 7.42 -13.68 2.28
N HIS A 12 7.32 -12.63 3.10
CA HIS A 12 7.39 -11.26 2.63
C HIS A 12 8.82 -10.81 2.28
N LEU A 13 9.85 -11.47 2.84
CA LEU A 13 11.25 -11.15 2.54
C LEU A 13 11.64 -11.37 1.07
N PRO A 14 11.39 -12.54 0.44
CA PRO A 14 11.72 -12.72 -0.97
C PRO A 14 10.92 -11.76 -1.85
N ALA A 15 9.65 -11.51 -1.54
CA ALA A 15 8.85 -10.51 -2.26
C ALA A 15 9.47 -9.12 -2.18
N LEU A 16 9.90 -8.69 -1.00
CA LEU A 16 10.58 -7.41 -0.80
C LEU A 16 11.89 -7.32 -1.60
N VAL A 17 12.68 -8.39 -1.63
CA VAL A 17 13.92 -8.42 -2.43
C VAL A 17 13.61 -8.29 -3.92
N MET A 18 12.59 -9.00 -4.43
CA MET A 18 12.19 -8.92 -5.84
C MET A 18 11.71 -7.51 -6.23
N THR A 19 10.86 -6.90 -5.41
CA THR A 19 10.36 -5.53 -5.59
C THR A 19 11.51 -4.51 -5.59
N LEU A 20 12.43 -4.61 -4.63
CA LEU A 20 13.58 -3.69 -4.57
C LEU A 20 14.56 -3.90 -5.73
N ALA A 21 14.69 -5.12 -6.25
CA ALA A 21 15.51 -5.43 -7.42
C ALA A 21 14.90 -4.92 -8.74
N ALA A 22 13.58 -4.73 -8.79
CA ALA A 22 12.89 -4.22 -9.99
C ALA A 22 13.28 -2.78 -10.32
N VAL A 23 13.49 -1.92 -9.32
CA VAL A 23 13.86 -0.50 -9.50
C VAL A 23 15.20 -0.31 -10.25
N PRO A 24 16.34 -0.89 -9.81
CA PRO A 24 17.60 -0.76 -10.54
C PRO A 24 17.57 -1.44 -11.91
N TYR A 25 16.81 -2.53 -12.07
CA TYR A 25 16.62 -3.15 -13.38
C TYR A 25 15.87 -2.22 -14.35
N ALA A 26 14.77 -1.61 -13.88
CA ALA A 26 13.97 -0.66 -14.65
C ALA A 26 14.78 0.59 -15.05
N TRP A 27 15.82 0.94 -14.30
CA TRP A 27 16.73 2.03 -14.65
C TRP A 27 17.47 1.81 -15.98
N SER A 28 17.61 0.56 -16.43
CA SER A 28 18.12 0.22 -17.77
C SER A 28 17.24 0.79 -18.90
N PHE A 29 15.97 1.10 -18.60
CA PHE A 29 14.97 1.66 -19.51
C PHE A 29 14.66 3.13 -19.21
N ARG A 30 15.59 3.90 -18.62
CA ARG A 30 15.38 5.30 -18.19
C ARG A 30 14.91 6.32 -19.23
N LYS A 31 14.87 5.95 -20.51
CA LYS A 31 14.29 6.77 -21.59
C LYS A 31 12.79 6.48 -21.82
N ALA A 32 12.24 5.45 -21.17
CA ALA A 32 10.83 5.11 -21.27
C ALA A 32 9.98 6.14 -20.51
N PRO A 33 8.85 6.57 -21.09
CA PRO A 33 7.88 7.41 -20.38
C PRO A 33 7.34 6.68 -19.14
N GLY A 34 7.08 7.42 -18.06
CA GLY A 34 6.53 6.85 -16.83
C GLY A 34 7.52 6.18 -15.88
N LEU A 35 8.83 6.13 -16.16
CA LEU A 35 9.81 5.44 -15.28
C LEU A 35 9.72 5.93 -13.83
N LEU A 36 9.57 7.23 -13.61
CA LEU A 36 9.45 7.78 -12.25
C LEU A 36 8.25 7.20 -11.50
N HIS A 37 7.09 7.14 -12.15
CA HIS A 37 5.87 6.59 -11.57
C HIS A 37 5.99 5.09 -11.31
N LEU A 38 6.67 4.35 -12.20
CA LEU A 38 7.00 2.94 -11.97
C LEU A 38 7.93 2.76 -10.76
N ALA A 39 8.97 3.59 -10.63
CA ALA A 39 9.87 3.52 -9.48
C ALA A 39 9.14 3.84 -8.16
N LEU A 40 8.23 4.82 -8.17
CA LEU A 40 7.41 5.16 -7.01
C LEU A 40 6.37 4.07 -6.66
N LEU A 41 5.82 3.38 -7.67
CA LEU A 41 5.00 2.19 -7.48
C LEU A 41 5.78 1.08 -6.76
N GLU A 42 6.99 0.75 -7.23
CA GLU A 42 7.84 -0.27 -6.61
C GLU A 42 8.25 0.13 -5.19
N VAL A 43 8.57 1.41 -4.94
CA VAL A 43 8.85 1.90 -3.58
C VAL A 43 7.61 1.75 -2.68
N SER A 44 6.42 2.06 -3.18
CA SER A 44 5.16 1.90 -2.44
C SER A 44 4.90 0.42 -2.11
N ALA A 45 5.13 -0.47 -3.08
CA ALA A 45 5.03 -1.91 -2.87
C ALA A 45 6.07 -2.40 -1.84
N ALA A 46 7.30 -1.88 -1.87
CA ALA A 46 8.34 -2.26 -0.90
C ALA A 46 7.97 -1.83 0.52
N ILE A 47 7.45 -0.61 0.70
CA ILE A 47 6.94 -0.12 1.99
C ILE A 47 5.81 -1.03 2.49
N TRP A 48 4.85 -1.35 1.61
CA TRP A 48 3.74 -2.21 1.95
C TRP A 48 4.22 -3.60 2.40
N ILE A 49 5.04 -4.28 1.59
CA ILE A 49 5.49 -5.64 1.87
C ILE A 49 6.34 -5.71 3.15
N ALA A 50 7.23 -4.73 3.36
CA ALA A 50 8.05 -4.67 4.56
C ALA A 50 7.20 -4.46 5.83
N ALA A 51 6.26 -3.51 5.78
CA ALA A 51 5.37 -3.23 6.90
C ALA A 51 4.43 -4.40 7.19
N ALA A 52 3.87 -5.05 6.15
CA ALA A 52 3.03 -6.23 6.30
C ALA A 52 3.80 -7.41 6.91
N GLY A 53 5.06 -7.63 6.51
CA GLY A 53 5.92 -8.65 7.12
C GLY A 53 6.14 -8.40 8.61
N MET A 54 6.36 -7.15 9.00
CA MET A 54 6.52 -6.76 10.40
C MET A 54 5.20 -6.83 11.20
N GLU A 55 4.07 -6.53 10.57
CA GLU A 55 2.74 -6.71 11.16
C GLU A 55 2.46 -8.20 11.48
N MET A 56 2.81 -9.09 10.56
CA MET A 56 2.68 -10.54 10.74
C MET A 56 3.57 -11.03 11.88
N ALA A 57 4.77 -10.44 12.02
CA ALA A 57 5.68 -10.75 13.12
C ALA A 57 5.21 -10.14 14.46
N ALA A 58 4.44 -9.05 14.46
CA ALA A 58 4.03 -8.38 15.69
C ALA A 58 3.13 -9.29 16.56
N ALA A 59 3.49 -9.49 17.83
CA ALA A 59 2.75 -10.38 18.75
C ALA A 59 1.70 -9.65 19.60
N THR A 60 1.70 -8.32 19.58
CA THR A 60 0.79 -7.50 20.39
C THR A 60 -0.10 -6.64 19.50
N LEU A 61 -1.32 -6.39 19.96
CA LEU A 61 -2.29 -5.60 19.21
C LEU A 61 -1.80 -4.17 18.87
N PRO A 62 -1.18 -3.41 19.79
CA PRO A 62 -0.68 -2.08 19.45
C PRO A 62 0.38 -2.10 18.35
N LEU A 63 1.22 -3.13 18.33
CA LEU A 63 2.28 -3.28 17.35
C LEU A 63 1.74 -3.69 15.98
N LYS A 64 0.71 -4.55 15.94
CA LYS A 64 -0.03 -4.85 14.71
C LYS A 64 -0.65 -3.59 14.13
N ILE A 65 -1.38 -2.85 14.95
CA ILE A 65 -2.01 -1.59 14.56
C ILE A 65 -0.98 -0.62 13.97
N PHE A 66 0.16 -0.43 14.64
CA PHE A 66 1.24 0.43 14.16
C PHE A 66 1.74 -0.02 12.78
N TRP A 67 2.06 -1.29 12.61
CA TRP A 67 2.55 -1.79 11.32
C TRP A 67 1.49 -1.74 10.23
N SER A 68 0.21 -1.98 10.54
CA SER A 68 -0.88 -1.80 9.60
C SER A 68 -1.05 -0.34 9.15
N GLN A 69 -0.84 0.63 10.04
CA GLN A 69 -0.83 2.05 9.66
C GLN A 69 0.29 2.36 8.66
N VAL A 70 1.47 1.74 8.80
CA VAL A 70 2.58 1.89 7.85
C VAL A 70 2.29 1.15 6.54
N THR A 71 1.73 -0.06 6.61
CA THR A 71 1.28 -0.86 5.45
C THR A 71 0.39 -0.04 4.52
N TYR A 72 -0.56 0.72 5.09
CA TYR A 72 -1.52 1.51 4.32
C TYR A 72 -0.89 2.65 3.52
N ILE A 73 0.27 3.17 3.93
CA ILE A 73 1.02 4.19 3.16
C ILE A 73 1.40 3.60 1.79
N GLY A 74 1.99 2.41 1.79
CA GLY A 74 2.37 1.72 0.56
C GLY A 74 1.15 1.21 -0.23
N LEU A 75 0.20 0.56 0.48
CA LEU A 75 -0.99 -0.04 -0.12
C LEU A 75 -1.86 0.97 -0.87
N MET A 76 -2.08 2.17 -0.31
CA MET A 76 -2.92 3.20 -0.96
C MET A 76 -2.17 4.03 -2.00
N SER A 77 -0.84 4.13 -1.89
CA SER A 77 -0.03 4.88 -2.88
C SER A 77 0.23 4.06 -4.15
N ALA A 78 0.35 2.74 -4.03
CA ALA A 78 0.62 1.84 -5.16
C ALA A 78 -0.40 1.99 -6.32
N PRO A 79 -1.73 1.89 -6.13
CA PRO A 79 -2.69 2.02 -7.24
C PRO A 79 -2.67 3.40 -7.90
N VAL A 80 -2.35 4.47 -7.15
CA VAL A 80 -2.19 5.81 -7.71
C VAL A 80 -0.99 5.86 -8.67
N PHE A 81 0.16 5.34 -8.25
CA PHE A 81 1.35 5.32 -9.09
C PHE A 81 1.23 4.37 -10.27
N LEU A 82 0.50 3.26 -10.12
CA LEU A 82 0.17 2.37 -11.24
C LEU A 82 -0.66 3.09 -12.30
N PHE A 83 -1.70 3.83 -11.89
CA PHE A 83 -2.53 4.61 -12.82
C PHE A 83 -1.72 5.69 -13.55
N LEU A 84 -0.88 6.44 -12.82
CA LEU A 84 -0.01 7.46 -13.42
C LEU A 84 0.99 6.84 -14.39
N PHE A 85 1.62 5.73 -14.02
CA PHE A 85 2.52 4.99 -14.89
C PHE A 85 1.83 4.52 -16.17
N ALA A 86 0.69 3.84 -16.05
CA ALA A 86 -0.04 3.30 -17.20
C ALA A 86 -0.48 4.42 -18.16
N SER A 87 -0.95 5.54 -17.62
CA SER A 87 -1.36 6.70 -18.42
C SER A 87 -0.20 7.33 -19.20
N GLU A 88 0.95 7.56 -18.55
CA GLU A 88 2.12 8.11 -19.23
C GLU A 88 2.74 7.10 -20.21
N TYR A 89 2.67 5.81 -19.90
CA TYR A 89 3.17 4.75 -20.77
C TYR A 89 2.33 4.61 -22.05
N ALA A 90 0.99 4.64 -21.93
CA ALA A 90 0.06 4.55 -23.05
C ALA A 90 0.04 5.84 -23.90
N GLN A 91 0.17 7.00 -23.26
CA GLN A 91 0.18 8.30 -23.92
C GLN A 91 1.38 9.13 -23.45
N PRO A 92 2.56 8.99 -24.08
CA PRO A 92 3.81 9.63 -23.63
C PRO A 92 3.82 11.16 -23.60
N ARG A 93 2.79 11.81 -24.17
CA ARG A 93 2.61 13.27 -24.14
C ARG A 93 1.58 13.71 -23.09
N SER A 94 0.86 12.78 -22.48
CA SER A 94 -0.01 13.07 -21.35
C SER A 94 0.87 13.22 -20.12
N HIS A 95 0.77 14.37 -19.46
CA HIS A 95 1.44 14.62 -18.19
C HIS A 95 0.42 15.14 -17.21
N PHE A 96 0.42 14.57 -16.02
CA PHE A 96 -0.45 15.05 -14.95
C PHE A 96 0.19 16.25 -14.28
N GLY A 97 -0.52 17.38 -14.30
CA GLY A 97 -0.16 18.52 -13.45
C GLY A 97 -0.26 18.14 -11.97
N TRP A 98 0.55 18.78 -11.12
CA TRP A 98 0.62 18.51 -9.68
C TRP A 98 -0.74 18.53 -8.97
N LYS A 99 -1.69 19.35 -9.44
CA LYS A 99 -3.06 19.43 -8.90
C LYS A 99 -3.84 18.13 -9.09
N HIS A 100 -3.70 17.47 -10.25
CA HIS A 100 -4.38 16.21 -10.53
C HIS A 100 -3.77 15.09 -9.69
N ILE A 101 -2.45 15.06 -9.57
CA ILE A 101 -1.75 14.11 -8.69
C ILE A 101 -2.21 14.32 -7.23
N ALA A 102 -2.24 15.56 -6.76
CA ALA A 102 -2.72 15.86 -5.41
C ALA A 102 -4.17 15.40 -5.18
N LEU A 103 -5.05 15.55 -6.19
CA LEU A 103 -6.44 15.07 -6.11
C LEU A 103 -6.50 13.54 -5.96
N LEU A 104 -5.67 12.79 -6.69
CA LEU A 104 -5.58 11.33 -6.56
C LEU A 104 -5.14 10.89 -5.16
N PHE A 105 -4.34 11.70 -4.47
CA PHE A 105 -3.89 11.42 -3.11
C PHE A 105 -4.87 11.83 -2.00
N VAL A 106 -6.00 12.47 -2.32
CA VAL A 106 -6.99 12.88 -1.31
C VAL A 106 -7.53 11.67 -0.54
N VAL A 107 -7.97 10.61 -1.24
CA VAL A 107 -8.50 9.40 -0.58
C VAL A 107 -7.40 8.67 0.22
N PRO A 108 -6.20 8.38 -0.33
CA PRO A 108 -5.08 7.81 0.44
C PRO A 108 -4.73 8.58 1.71
N VAL A 109 -4.66 9.91 1.65
CA VAL A 109 -4.31 10.75 2.80
C VAL A 109 -5.42 10.75 3.84
N LEU A 110 -6.68 10.86 3.42
CA LEU A 110 -7.82 10.79 4.34
C LEU A 110 -7.90 9.44 5.03
N THR A 111 -7.72 8.34 4.30
CA THR A 111 -7.58 7.00 4.85
C THR A 111 -6.52 6.96 5.93
N TRP A 112 -5.31 7.44 5.64
CA TRP A 112 -4.22 7.41 6.60
C TRP A 112 -4.55 8.21 7.87
N ILE A 113 -5.14 9.41 7.73
CA ILE A 113 -5.58 10.23 8.87
C ILE A 113 -6.63 9.50 9.71
N ILE A 114 -7.63 8.87 9.08
CA ILE A 114 -8.69 8.11 9.78
C ILE A 114 -8.07 6.98 10.62
N MET A 115 -7.02 6.31 10.13
CA MET A 115 -6.34 5.26 10.87
C MET A 115 -5.52 5.77 12.05
N LEU A 116 -5.07 7.03 12.04
CA LEU A 116 -4.28 7.61 13.12
C LEU A 116 -5.15 8.04 14.30
N VAL A 117 -6.42 8.38 14.05
CA VAL A 117 -7.37 8.84 15.08
C VAL A 117 -8.14 7.64 15.65
N ASP A 118 -7.95 7.35 16.93
CA ASP A 118 -8.56 6.19 17.60
C ASP A 118 -10.08 6.13 17.44
N ASP A 119 -10.76 7.28 17.55
CA ASP A 119 -12.22 7.38 17.41
C ASP A 119 -12.72 7.15 15.97
N LEU A 120 -11.86 7.40 14.97
CA LEU A 120 -12.20 7.22 13.55
C LEU A 120 -11.77 5.86 13.00
N ARG A 121 -10.78 5.22 13.63
CA ARG A 121 -10.27 3.90 13.24
C ARG A 121 -11.37 2.85 13.03
N PRO A 122 -12.47 2.79 13.80
CA PRO A 122 -13.58 1.87 13.56
C PRO A 122 -14.24 2.02 12.19
N LEU A 123 -14.09 3.16 11.50
CA LEU A 123 -14.57 3.34 10.13
C LEU A 123 -13.86 2.40 9.14
N ILE A 124 -12.64 1.98 9.45
CA ILE A 124 -11.85 1.05 8.65
C ILE A 124 -11.83 -0.33 9.33
N TRP A 125 -11.43 -0.37 10.61
CA TRP A 125 -11.34 -1.59 11.40
C TRP A 125 -12.17 -1.49 12.69
N PRO A 126 -13.47 -1.83 12.66
CA PRO A 126 -14.33 -1.83 13.85
C PRO A 126 -13.81 -2.73 14.98
N SER A 127 -13.19 -3.86 14.63
CA SER A 127 -12.65 -4.82 15.57
C SER A 127 -11.39 -5.49 15.01
N ILE A 128 -10.41 -5.70 15.87
CA ILE A 128 -9.14 -6.35 15.53
C ILE A 128 -8.90 -7.46 16.55
N SER A 129 -8.77 -8.70 16.07
CA SER A 129 -8.47 -9.86 16.90
C SER A 129 -7.21 -10.56 16.41
N ILE A 130 -6.39 -11.06 17.31
CA ILE A 130 -5.20 -11.84 16.96
C ILE A 130 -5.54 -13.32 17.07
N ASP A 131 -5.33 -14.07 15.99
CA ASP A 131 -5.42 -15.53 16.06
C ASP A 131 -4.25 -16.07 16.91
N PRO A 132 -4.54 -16.74 18.03
CA PRO A 132 -3.51 -17.22 18.96
C PRO A 132 -2.60 -18.31 18.35
N ASN A 133 -3.07 -19.03 17.33
CA ASN A 133 -2.31 -20.11 16.69
C ASN A 133 -1.38 -19.58 15.61
N THR A 134 -1.86 -18.65 14.79
CA THR A 134 -1.12 -18.16 13.61
C THR A 134 -0.42 -16.83 13.84
N ASN A 135 -0.77 -16.11 14.91
CA ASN A 135 -0.36 -14.74 15.18
C ASN A 135 -0.84 -13.74 14.11
N ILE A 136 -1.85 -14.08 13.30
CA ILE A 136 -2.38 -13.22 12.25
C ILE A 136 -3.45 -12.28 12.84
N GLY A 137 -3.45 -11.01 12.41
CA GLY A 137 -4.51 -10.07 12.74
C GLY A 137 -5.74 -10.29 11.84
N ALA A 138 -6.89 -10.54 12.43
CA ALA A 138 -8.18 -10.53 11.75
C ALA A 138 -8.86 -9.17 12.00
N TYR A 139 -9.07 -8.43 10.91
CA TYR A 139 -9.66 -7.10 10.90
C TYR A 139 -11.08 -7.20 10.35
N SER A 140 -12.07 -6.67 11.08
CA SER A 140 -13.39 -6.46 10.49
C SER A 140 -13.38 -5.21 9.60
N HIS A 141 -14.39 -5.07 8.75
CA HIS A 141 -14.45 -4.02 7.74
C HIS A 141 -15.56 -3.02 8.06
N GLY A 142 -15.18 -1.76 8.28
CA GLY A 142 -16.10 -0.66 8.46
C GLY A 142 -16.54 -0.04 7.13
N PRO A 143 -17.35 1.05 7.16
CA PRO A 143 -17.84 1.70 5.96
C PRO A 143 -16.75 2.35 5.10
N TRP A 144 -15.72 2.96 5.70
CA TRP A 144 -14.64 3.63 4.96
C TRP A 144 -13.74 2.63 4.24
N PHE A 145 -13.60 1.40 4.77
CA PHE A 145 -12.92 0.31 4.06
C PHE A 145 -13.53 0.08 2.66
N TRP A 146 -14.85 0.14 2.51
CA TRP A 146 -15.50 -0.05 1.20
C TRP A 146 -15.27 1.13 0.25
N VAL A 147 -15.11 2.35 0.77
CA VAL A 147 -14.71 3.53 -0.01
C VAL A 147 -13.31 3.33 -0.58
N GLU A 148 -12.39 2.85 0.24
CA GLU A 148 -11.03 2.52 -0.18
C GLU A 148 -11.01 1.44 -1.25
N VAL A 149 -11.74 0.35 -1.02
CA VAL A 149 -11.88 -0.74 -2.00
C VAL A 149 -12.36 -0.19 -3.34
N LEU A 150 -13.46 0.57 -3.34
CA LEU A 150 -14.00 1.17 -4.56
C LEU A 150 -12.98 2.07 -5.26
N PHE A 151 -12.32 2.94 -4.50
CA PHE A 151 -11.29 3.84 -5.01
C PHE A 151 -10.14 3.09 -5.70
N VAL A 152 -9.60 2.05 -5.04
CA VAL A 152 -8.51 1.23 -5.59
C VAL A 152 -8.97 0.54 -6.87
N TYR A 153 -10.14 -0.11 -6.88
CA TYR A 153 -10.65 -0.78 -8.07
C TYR A 153 -10.91 0.19 -9.23
N CYS A 154 -11.40 1.41 -8.96
CA CYS A 154 -11.55 2.44 -9.99
C CYS A 154 -10.21 2.81 -10.62
N LEU A 155 -9.16 2.98 -9.82
CA LEU A 155 -7.81 3.27 -10.35
C LEU A 155 -7.24 2.10 -11.15
N LEU A 156 -7.43 0.86 -10.69
CA LEU A 156 -6.98 -0.33 -11.41
C LEU A 156 -7.67 -0.44 -12.78
N VAL A 157 -8.98 -0.24 -12.84
CA VAL A 157 -9.72 -0.23 -14.11
C VAL A 157 -9.25 0.92 -15.00
N ALA A 158 -9.10 2.12 -14.45
CA ALA A 158 -8.62 3.28 -15.21
C ALA A 158 -7.19 3.10 -15.74
N ALA A 159 -6.34 2.34 -15.06
CA ALA A 159 -4.99 2.01 -15.52
C ALA A 159 -4.97 0.98 -16.67
N MET A 160 -6.06 0.24 -16.89
CA MET A 160 -6.16 -0.76 -17.95
C MET A 160 -6.82 -0.24 -19.23
N LEU A 161 -7.44 0.93 -19.19
CA LEU A 161 -8.13 1.58 -20.31
C LEU A 161 -7.18 2.46 -21.13
#